data_AF-A0ABD5VHQ0-F1
#
_entry.id   AF-A0ABD5VHQ0-F1
#
_cell.length_a   1.000
_cell.length_b   1.000
_cell.length_c   1.000
_cell.angle_alpha   90.00
_cell.angle_beta   90.00
_cell.angle_gamma   90.00
#
_symmetry.space_group_name_H-M   'P 1'
#
loop_
_entity.id
_entity.type
_entity.pdbx_description
1 polymer ?
#
loop_
_entity_poly.entity_id
_entity_poly.type
_entity_poly.pdbx_seq_one_letter_code
_entity_poly.pdbx_strand_id
1 'polypeptide(L)'
;MVSQAEIDRLRLEADTIMTRYQRVQQSLEQAHSESGDHWESGDLTVTLDTPRGDPIDITLDLDADPATNAEARYERAKELEAHLERKQRIVDQLAPLPADPVAYLICYHLDAVEGNYPRSMAGHLDAERKHVESLCQEMETAGLLERVESGTVKQRRVKAKQADEVRQHHTYYRLSRDGDHLLRFLDEPDGRVNVLRHLPEGRMLVERLARAGPDCPRTTAEELDMEFERVRHLYRALRQTGVVTESDGSTNKRSDRKVKPEDETHRNHTYYVATDHAEKAVRTTED
;
A
#
# COMPACT_ATOMS: atom_id res chain seq x y z
N MET A 1 -12.39 1.05 -10.58
CA MET A 1 -10.99 1.39 -10.88
C MET A 1 -10.97 2.64 -11.71
N VAL A 2 -10.52 3.76 -11.14
CA VAL A 2 -10.19 4.96 -11.91
C VAL A 2 -9.03 4.60 -12.84
N SER A 3 -9.22 4.77 -14.14
CA SER A 3 -8.18 4.45 -15.13
C SER A 3 -7.81 5.70 -15.91
N GLN A 4 -6.57 5.75 -16.40
CA GLN A 4 -6.14 6.81 -17.32
C GLN A 4 -7.09 6.92 -18.52
N ALA A 5 -7.62 5.79 -18.99
CA ALA A 5 -8.60 5.75 -20.09
C ALA A 5 -9.91 6.49 -19.76
N GLU A 6 -10.34 6.52 -18.50
CA GLU A 6 -11.54 7.24 -18.07
C GLU A 6 -11.30 8.76 -18.07
N ILE A 7 -10.12 9.20 -17.60
CA ILE A 7 -9.70 10.61 -17.65
C ILE A 7 -9.61 11.08 -19.10
N ASP A 8 -8.97 10.27 -19.95
CA ASP A 8 -8.82 10.57 -21.37
C ASP A 8 -10.19 10.63 -22.08
N ARG A 9 -11.12 9.72 -21.73
CA ARG A 9 -12.50 9.75 -22.23
C ARG A 9 -13.22 11.03 -21.82
N LEU A 10 -13.17 11.42 -20.54
CA LEU A 10 -13.83 12.64 -20.04
C LEU A 10 -13.29 13.90 -20.73
N ARG A 11 -11.97 13.97 -20.94
CA ARG A 11 -11.33 15.06 -21.71
C ARG A 11 -11.79 15.06 -23.16
N LEU A 12 -11.83 13.89 -23.81
CA LEU A 12 -12.31 13.77 -25.19
C LEU A 12 -13.78 14.20 -25.33
N GLU A 13 -14.65 13.80 -24.39
CA GLU A 13 -16.04 14.22 -24.36
C GLU A 13 -16.16 15.75 -24.21
N ALA A 14 -15.42 16.34 -23.27
CA ALA A 14 -15.41 17.78 -23.04
C ALA A 14 -14.92 18.55 -24.29
N ASP A 15 -13.80 18.12 -24.89
CA ASP A 15 -13.26 18.69 -26.13
C ASP A 15 -14.27 18.56 -27.29
N THR A 16 -15.00 17.45 -27.36
CA THR A 16 -16.03 17.22 -28.39
C THR A 16 -17.22 18.15 -28.20
N ILE A 17 -17.68 18.35 -26.96
CA ILE A 17 -18.73 19.32 -26.64
C ILE A 17 -18.29 20.73 -27.05
N MET A 18 -17.08 21.14 -26.68
CA MET A 18 -16.56 22.48 -26.97
C MET A 18 -16.33 22.72 -28.46
N THR A 19 -15.85 21.73 -29.20
CA THR A 19 -15.65 21.86 -30.66
C THR A 19 -16.94 21.76 -31.45
N ARG A 20 -17.98 21.10 -30.93
CA ARG A 20 -19.32 20.99 -31.54
C ARG A 20 -20.37 21.85 -30.82
N TYR A 21 -19.92 22.94 -30.19
CA TYR A 21 -20.72 23.81 -29.32
C TYR A 21 -22.11 24.13 -29.85
N GLN A 22 -22.20 24.63 -31.09
CA GLN A 22 -23.48 25.02 -31.70
C GLN A 22 -24.43 23.85 -31.90
N ARG A 23 -23.90 22.68 -32.28
CA ARG A 23 -24.70 21.46 -32.47
C ARG A 23 -25.21 20.93 -31.14
N VAL A 24 -24.40 21.01 -30.10
CA VAL A 24 -24.79 20.66 -28.73
C VAL A 24 -25.89 21.60 -28.24
N GLN A 25 -25.68 22.91 -28.38
CA GLN A 25 -26.67 23.92 -28.00
C GLN A 25 -28.01 23.69 -28.70
N GLN A 26 -27.99 23.48 -30.02
CA GLN A 26 -29.21 23.20 -30.78
C GLN A 26 -29.91 21.91 -30.31
N SER A 27 -29.14 20.87 -29.99
CA SER A 27 -29.71 19.60 -29.51
C SER A 27 -30.37 19.77 -28.14
N LEU A 28 -29.75 20.54 -27.23
CA LEU A 28 -30.34 20.88 -25.93
C LEU A 28 -31.61 21.73 -26.11
N GLU A 29 -31.57 22.80 -26.92
CA GLU A 29 -32.73 23.65 -27.21
C GLU A 29 -33.90 22.85 -27.82
N GLN A 30 -33.59 21.94 -28.74
CA GLN A 30 -34.58 21.04 -29.36
C GLN A 30 -35.19 20.11 -28.31
N ALA A 31 -34.37 19.47 -27.48
CA ALA A 31 -34.86 18.59 -26.41
C ALA A 31 -35.78 19.31 -25.42
N HIS A 32 -35.55 20.59 -25.13
CA HIS A 32 -36.47 21.41 -24.31
C HIS A 32 -37.83 21.67 -24.96
N SER A 33 -37.95 21.52 -26.28
CA SER A 33 -39.20 21.72 -27.02
C SER A 33 -39.92 20.41 -27.37
N GLU A 34 -39.24 19.27 -27.22
CA GLU A 34 -39.74 17.95 -27.60
C GLU A 34 -40.09 17.10 -26.37
N SER A 35 -41.18 16.34 -26.45
CA SER A 35 -41.52 15.35 -25.42
C SER A 35 -40.63 14.11 -25.58
N GLY A 36 -40.12 13.56 -24.49
CA GLY A 36 -39.25 12.39 -24.50
C GLY A 36 -38.78 11.97 -23.11
N ASP A 37 -38.08 10.84 -23.03
CA ASP A 37 -37.61 10.23 -21.78
C ASP A 37 -36.58 11.09 -21.03
N HIS A 38 -35.94 12.05 -21.72
CA HIS A 38 -34.98 13.00 -21.15
C HIS A 38 -35.59 13.92 -20.08
N TRP A 39 -36.91 14.11 -20.06
CA TRP A 39 -37.59 14.86 -19.01
C TRP A 39 -37.68 14.11 -17.68
N GLU A 40 -37.63 12.77 -17.70
CA GLU A 40 -37.64 11.94 -16.49
C GLU A 40 -36.22 11.75 -15.93
N SER A 41 -35.21 11.64 -16.80
CA SER A 41 -33.81 11.48 -16.39
C SER A 41 -33.10 12.81 -16.08
N GLY A 42 -33.50 13.91 -16.71
CA GLY A 42 -32.72 15.16 -16.73
C GLY A 42 -31.51 15.11 -17.66
N ASP A 43 -31.35 14.03 -18.42
CA ASP A 43 -30.18 13.74 -19.24
C ASP A 43 -30.56 13.58 -20.72
N LEU A 44 -29.75 14.13 -21.62
CA LEU A 44 -29.88 13.99 -23.07
C LEU A 44 -28.65 13.28 -23.66
N THR A 45 -28.83 12.10 -24.24
CA THR A 45 -27.76 11.43 -24.99
C THR A 45 -27.71 11.92 -26.43
N VAL A 46 -26.54 12.40 -26.87
CA VAL A 46 -26.29 12.83 -28.24
C VAL A 46 -25.08 12.12 -28.85
N THR A 47 -25.18 11.77 -30.13
CA THR A 47 -24.03 11.27 -30.90
C THR A 47 -23.34 12.44 -31.61
N LEU A 48 -22.07 12.67 -31.29
CA LEU A 48 -21.23 13.74 -31.85
C LEU A 48 -19.96 13.15 -32.43
N ASP A 49 -19.46 13.71 -33.54
CA ASP A 49 -18.12 13.35 -34.01
C ASP A 49 -17.07 14.12 -33.22
N THR A 50 -16.10 13.38 -32.70
CA THR A 50 -14.90 13.89 -32.02
C THR A 50 -14.15 14.89 -32.91
N PRO A 51 -13.17 15.64 -32.35
CA PRO A 51 -12.25 16.46 -33.14
C PRO A 51 -11.50 15.67 -34.23
N ARG A 52 -11.41 14.34 -34.10
CA ARG A 52 -10.77 13.44 -35.06
C ARG A 52 -11.74 12.86 -36.10
N GLY A 53 -13.05 13.07 -35.93
CA GLY A 53 -14.09 12.60 -36.85
C GLY A 53 -14.73 11.26 -36.48
N ASP A 54 -14.29 10.61 -35.39
CA ASP A 54 -14.93 9.39 -34.90
C ASP A 54 -16.19 9.73 -34.09
N PRO A 55 -17.34 9.05 -34.29
CA PRO A 55 -18.55 9.30 -33.53
C PRO A 55 -18.42 8.79 -32.09
N ILE A 56 -18.94 9.55 -31.14
CA ILE A 56 -19.06 9.18 -29.73
C ILE A 56 -20.44 9.57 -29.19
N ASP A 57 -20.97 8.76 -28.29
CA ASP A 57 -22.20 9.06 -27.56
C ASP A 57 -21.86 9.78 -26.26
N ILE A 58 -22.48 10.94 -26.05
CA ILE A 58 -22.25 11.79 -24.87
C ILE A 58 -23.59 12.06 -24.19
N THR A 59 -23.64 11.83 -22.88
CA THR A 59 -24.83 12.13 -22.06
C THR A 59 -24.69 13.52 -21.46
N LEU A 60 -25.54 14.45 -21.87
CA LEU A 60 -25.53 15.84 -21.44
C LEU A 60 -26.55 16.04 -20.33
N ASP A 61 -26.19 16.86 -19.33
CA ASP A 61 -27.16 17.44 -18.42
C ASP A 61 -28.05 18.41 -19.23
N LEU A 62 -29.35 18.13 -19.25
CA LEU A 62 -30.33 18.89 -20.03
C LEU A 62 -30.43 20.34 -19.57
N ASP A 63 -30.31 20.59 -18.25
CA ASP A 63 -30.49 21.92 -17.66
C ASP A 63 -29.22 22.80 -17.76
N ALA A 64 -28.11 22.22 -18.21
CA ALA A 64 -26.82 22.87 -18.31
C ALA A 64 -26.50 23.31 -19.76
N ASP A 65 -25.88 24.47 -19.91
CA ASP A 65 -25.37 24.91 -21.22
C ASP A 65 -24.17 24.04 -21.68
N PRO A 66 -23.76 24.12 -22.97
CA PRO A 66 -22.66 23.30 -23.46
C PRO A 66 -21.34 23.54 -22.69
N ALA A 67 -21.07 24.78 -22.26
CA ALA A 67 -19.87 25.11 -21.53
C ALA A 67 -19.84 24.42 -20.16
N THR A 68 -20.97 24.44 -19.43
CA THR A 68 -21.15 23.80 -18.13
C THR A 68 -21.05 22.28 -18.24
N ASN A 69 -21.66 21.69 -19.28
CA ASN A 69 -21.55 20.26 -19.59
C ASN A 69 -20.10 19.81 -19.86
N ALA A 70 -19.29 20.65 -20.53
CA ALA A 70 -17.88 20.39 -20.75
C ALA A 70 -17.04 20.64 -19.49
N GLU A 71 -17.30 21.72 -18.77
CA GLU A 71 -16.58 22.10 -17.54
C GLU A 71 -16.71 21.02 -16.45
N ALA A 72 -17.91 20.48 -16.24
CA ALA A 72 -18.14 19.39 -15.29
C ALA A 72 -17.24 18.17 -15.60
N ARG A 73 -17.04 17.86 -16.88
CA ARG A 73 -16.16 16.76 -17.32
C ARG A 73 -14.68 17.08 -17.11
N TYR A 74 -14.25 18.31 -17.41
CA TYR A 74 -12.87 18.72 -17.14
C TYR A 74 -12.54 18.70 -15.65
N GLU A 75 -13.42 19.25 -14.80
CA GLU A 75 -13.22 19.21 -13.35
C GLU A 75 -13.24 17.77 -12.84
N ARG A 76 -14.15 16.92 -13.33
CA ARG A 76 -14.12 15.49 -12.98
C ARG A 76 -12.83 14.81 -13.41
N ALA A 77 -12.35 15.06 -14.63
CA ALA A 77 -11.08 14.50 -15.12
C ALA A 77 -9.89 14.93 -14.26
N LYS A 78 -9.87 16.20 -13.84
CA LYS A 78 -8.84 16.78 -12.97
C LYS A 78 -8.87 16.22 -11.55
N GLU A 79 -10.06 16.00 -10.98
CA GLU A 79 -10.20 15.29 -9.70
C GLU A 79 -9.64 13.86 -9.78
N LEU A 80 -9.97 13.13 -10.85
CA LEU A 80 -9.49 11.76 -11.07
C LEU A 80 -7.96 11.72 -11.29
N GLU A 81 -7.41 12.68 -12.03
CA GLU A 81 -5.97 12.84 -12.24
C GLU A 81 -5.24 13.12 -10.92
N ALA A 82 -5.73 14.07 -10.11
CA ALA A 82 -5.19 14.35 -8.79
C ALA A 82 -5.25 13.12 -7.86
N HIS A 83 -6.30 12.31 -7.97
CA HIS A 83 -6.43 11.06 -7.23
C HIS A 83 -5.39 10.01 -7.68
N LEU A 84 -5.16 9.86 -8.98
CA LEU A 84 -4.12 8.97 -9.52
C LEU A 84 -2.72 9.44 -9.14
N GLU A 85 -2.42 10.73 -9.26
CA GLU A 85 -1.13 11.30 -8.84
C GLU A 85 -0.87 11.08 -7.35
N ARG A 86 -1.90 11.25 -6.50
CA ARG A 86 -1.80 10.95 -5.08
C ARG A 86 -1.49 9.47 -4.85
N LYS A 87 -2.23 8.56 -5.51
CA LYS A 87 -1.98 7.11 -5.40
C LYS A 87 -0.55 6.77 -5.83
N GLN A 88 -0.07 7.33 -6.93
CA GLN A 88 1.28 7.09 -7.43
C GLN A 88 2.33 7.61 -6.45
N ARG A 89 2.19 8.84 -5.95
CA ARG A 89 3.11 9.43 -4.96
C ARG A 89 3.22 8.59 -3.69
N ILE A 90 2.10 8.00 -3.24
CA ILE A 90 2.09 7.09 -2.09
C ILE A 90 2.88 5.82 -2.41
N VAL A 91 2.62 5.20 -3.58
CA VAL A 91 3.34 4.00 -4.03
C VAL A 91 4.84 4.26 -4.11
N ASP A 92 5.24 5.40 -4.69
CA ASP A 92 6.64 5.79 -4.86
C ASP A 92 7.40 5.92 -3.54
N GLN A 93 6.73 6.17 -2.40
CA GLN A 93 7.39 6.20 -1.09
C GLN A 93 8.03 4.86 -0.71
N LEU A 94 7.47 3.73 -1.18
CA LEU A 94 8.03 2.39 -0.91
C LEU A 94 9.00 1.90 -1.99
N ALA A 95 9.09 2.57 -3.14
CA ALA A 95 10.02 2.21 -4.21
C ALA A 95 11.48 1.99 -3.76
N PRO A 96 12.05 2.74 -2.80
CA PRO A 96 13.43 2.51 -2.34
C PRO A 96 13.58 1.31 -1.37
N LEU A 97 12.49 0.76 -0.84
CA LEU A 97 12.54 -0.38 0.08
C LEU A 97 12.37 -1.69 -0.71
N PRO A 98 13.28 -2.68 -0.54
CA PRO A 98 13.09 -3.99 -1.17
C PRO A 98 11.78 -4.65 -0.71
N ALA A 99 11.08 -5.34 -1.62
CA ALA A 99 9.85 -6.12 -1.37
C ALA A 99 10.11 -7.41 -0.57
N ASP A 100 10.75 -7.25 0.59
CA ASP A 100 11.16 -8.32 1.49
C ASP A 100 10.80 -7.94 2.94
N PRO A 101 10.09 -8.80 3.69
CA PRO A 101 9.75 -8.53 5.08
C PRO A 101 10.99 -8.31 5.97
N VAL A 102 12.13 -8.92 5.66
CA VAL A 102 13.39 -8.70 6.40
C VAL A 102 13.88 -7.26 6.21
N ALA A 103 13.63 -6.61 5.07
CA ALA A 103 14.00 -5.21 4.86
C ALA A 103 13.26 -4.29 5.84
N TYR A 104 11.95 -4.49 6.03
CA TYR A 104 11.17 -3.79 7.06
C TYR A 104 11.76 -4.02 8.45
N LEU A 105 12.05 -5.29 8.78
CA LEU A 105 12.62 -5.63 10.09
C LEU A 105 13.99 -5.00 10.34
N ILE A 106 14.83 -4.86 9.30
CA ILE A 106 16.10 -4.12 9.39
C ILE A 106 15.84 -2.66 9.73
N CYS A 107 14.92 -1.99 9.03
CA CYS A 107 14.59 -0.58 9.30
C CYS A 107 14.13 -0.38 10.75
N TYR A 108 13.12 -1.13 11.21
CA TYR A 108 12.62 -1.03 12.59
C TYR A 108 13.66 -1.43 13.64
N HIS A 109 14.54 -2.40 13.34
CA HIS A 109 15.65 -2.74 14.24
C HIS A 109 16.61 -1.56 14.38
N LEU A 110 17.04 -0.98 13.26
CA LEU A 110 18.00 0.13 13.23
C LEU A 110 17.43 1.41 13.84
N ASP A 111 16.13 1.66 13.74
CA ASP A 111 15.45 2.73 14.49
C ASP A 111 15.60 2.52 16.00
N ALA A 112 15.26 1.33 16.49
CA ALA A 112 15.31 1.01 17.91
C ALA A 112 16.73 1.07 18.51
N VAL A 113 17.74 0.67 17.73
CA VAL A 113 19.12 0.54 18.23
C VAL A 113 20.09 1.60 17.73
N GLU A 114 19.64 2.54 16.89
CA GLU A 114 20.41 3.66 16.31
C GLU A 114 21.65 3.24 15.48
N GLY A 115 21.77 1.96 15.19
CA GLY A 115 22.81 1.39 14.34
C GLY A 115 23.14 -0.06 14.67
N ASN A 116 23.55 -0.84 13.68
CA ASN A 116 24.03 -2.21 13.88
C ASN A 116 24.83 -2.69 12.66
N TYR A 117 25.45 -3.87 12.75
CA TYR A 117 26.14 -4.53 11.64
C TYR A 117 25.41 -5.80 11.20
N PRO A 118 25.52 -6.22 9.93
CA PRO A 118 24.67 -7.27 9.35
C PRO A 118 24.66 -8.60 10.09
N ARG A 119 25.82 -9.08 10.57
CA ARG A 119 25.91 -10.34 11.33
C ARG A 119 25.13 -10.29 12.64
N SER A 120 25.14 -9.15 13.35
CA SER A 120 24.36 -8.99 14.58
C SER A 120 22.86 -8.90 14.27
N MET A 121 22.49 -8.11 13.25
CA MET A 121 21.09 -8.01 12.79
C MET A 121 20.53 -9.38 12.40
N ALA A 122 21.26 -10.17 11.63
CA ALA A 122 20.87 -11.53 11.25
C ALA A 122 20.45 -12.39 12.46
N GLY A 123 21.17 -12.30 13.58
CA GLY A 123 20.83 -13.01 14.81
C GLY A 123 19.56 -12.50 15.49
N HIS A 124 19.29 -11.19 15.47
CA HIS A 124 18.07 -10.60 16.04
C HIS A 124 16.83 -10.82 15.16
N LEU A 125 17.04 -10.89 13.85
CA LEU A 125 15.97 -11.00 12.86
C LEU A 125 15.64 -12.46 12.51
N ASP A 126 16.41 -13.43 13.04
CA ASP A 126 16.33 -14.83 12.63
C ASP A 126 16.44 -14.98 11.10
N ALA A 127 17.39 -14.26 10.51
CA ALA A 127 17.56 -14.18 9.06
C ALA A 127 18.98 -14.58 8.66
N GLU A 128 19.16 -15.02 7.41
CA GLU A 128 20.48 -15.37 6.91
C GLU A 128 21.40 -14.14 6.83
N ARG A 129 22.63 -14.27 7.33
CA ARG A 129 23.62 -13.18 7.30
C ARG A 129 23.83 -12.61 5.90
N LYS A 130 23.99 -13.46 4.89
CA LYS A 130 24.22 -13.03 3.51
C LYS A 130 23.04 -12.23 2.96
N HIS A 131 21.82 -12.64 3.32
CA HIS A 131 20.60 -11.96 2.91
C HIS A 131 20.50 -10.56 3.56
N VAL A 132 20.76 -10.45 4.87
CA VAL A 132 20.84 -9.16 5.57
C VAL A 132 21.95 -8.27 5.00
N GLU A 133 23.13 -8.82 4.69
CA GLU A 133 24.23 -8.07 4.05
C GLU A 133 23.81 -7.50 2.69
N SER A 134 23.11 -8.29 1.87
CA SER A 134 22.59 -7.84 0.56
C SER A 134 21.56 -6.74 0.71
N LEU A 135 20.56 -6.92 1.59
CA LEU A 135 19.52 -5.94 1.84
C LEU A 135 20.08 -4.62 2.37
N CYS A 136 21.08 -4.67 3.26
CA CYS A 136 21.73 -3.45 3.74
C CYS A 136 22.44 -2.68 2.62
N GLN A 137 23.11 -3.36 1.69
CA GLN A 137 23.77 -2.71 0.54
C GLN A 137 22.78 -2.09 -0.43
N GLU A 138 21.69 -2.80 -0.71
CA GLU A 138 20.61 -2.33 -1.57
C GLU A 138 19.94 -1.08 -0.97
N MET A 139 19.56 -1.14 0.32
CA MET A 139 18.94 -0.02 1.01
C MET A 139 19.90 1.16 1.26
N GLU A 140 21.21 0.92 1.39
CA GLU A 140 22.23 1.98 1.38
C GLU A 140 22.25 2.68 0.02
N THR A 141 22.25 1.91 -1.08
CA THR A 141 22.24 2.46 -2.44
C THR A 141 20.97 3.26 -2.72
N ALA A 142 19.83 2.80 -2.19
CA ALA A 142 18.54 3.48 -2.28
C ALA A 142 18.42 4.69 -1.33
N GLY A 143 19.43 4.95 -0.49
CA GLY A 143 19.46 6.10 0.41
C GLY A 143 18.68 5.93 1.72
N LEU A 144 18.11 4.76 2.00
CA LEU A 144 17.38 4.48 3.25
C LEU A 144 18.32 4.22 4.43
N LEU A 145 19.52 3.70 4.16
CA LEU A 145 20.56 3.47 5.15
C LEU A 145 21.80 4.30 4.86
N GLU A 146 22.57 4.59 5.90
CA GLU A 146 23.89 5.20 5.78
C GLU A 146 24.93 4.44 6.60
N ARG A 147 26.19 4.48 6.15
CA ARG A 147 27.32 3.86 6.84
C ARG A 147 27.81 4.72 7.98
N VAL A 148 28.18 4.09 9.09
CA VAL A 148 28.79 4.77 10.23
C VAL A 148 30.31 4.88 10.01
N GLU A 149 30.80 6.08 9.67
CA GLU A 149 32.19 6.32 9.21
C GLU A 149 33.30 6.16 10.29
N SER A 150 32.96 6.05 11.57
CA SER A 150 33.97 6.21 12.63
C SER A 150 34.66 4.90 13.00
N GLY A 151 35.98 4.79 12.83
CA GLY A 151 36.82 3.62 13.21
C GLY A 151 36.70 3.16 14.68
N THR A 152 36.01 3.96 15.49
CA THR A 152 35.53 3.66 16.83
C THR A 152 34.02 3.89 16.88
N VAL A 153 33.23 2.88 17.26
CA VAL A 153 31.79 3.06 17.47
C VAL A 153 31.48 2.98 18.96
N LYS A 154 31.01 4.09 19.51
CA LYS A 154 30.65 4.25 20.93
C LYS A 154 29.20 3.86 21.17
N GLN A 155 28.90 3.30 22.33
CA GLN A 155 27.54 2.83 22.69
C GLN A 155 26.47 3.93 22.56
N ARG A 156 26.81 5.19 22.89
CA ARG A 156 25.91 6.36 22.73
C ARG A 156 25.46 6.66 21.30
N ARG A 157 26.07 6.02 20.30
CA ARG A 157 25.71 6.16 18.87
C ARG A 157 25.14 4.89 18.26
N VAL A 158 25.18 3.77 18.99
CA VAL A 158 24.79 2.41 18.56
C VAL A 158 24.42 1.63 19.82
N LYS A 159 23.14 1.64 20.17
CA LYS A 159 22.58 1.07 21.42
C LYS A 159 22.59 -0.46 21.46
N ALA A 160 22.69 -1.12 20.31
CA ALA A 160 22.82 -2.59 20.23
C ALA A 160 24.15 -3.13 20.79
N LYS A 161 25.09 -2.26 21.20
CA LYS A 161 26.39 -2.66 21.73
C LYS A 161 26.34 -2.96 23.22
N GLN A 162 27.00 -4.04 23.61
CA GLN A 162 27.23 -4.40 25.01
C GLN A 162 28.47 -3.73 25.64
N ALA A 163 29.43 -3.27 24.84
CA ALA A 163 30.65 -2.61 25.32
C ALA A 163 30.66 -1.10 25.01
N ASP A 164 31.30 -0.32 25.88
CA ASP A 164 31.31 1.16 25.87
C ASP A 164 31.96 1.73 24.58
N GLU A 165 32.99 1.05 24.08
CA GLU A 165 33.73 1.41 22.88
C GLU A 165 34.30 0.16 22.18
N VAL A 166 34.14 0.04 20.86
CA VAL A 166 34.73 -1.05 20.06
C VAL A 166 35.34 -0.48 18.79
N ARG A 167 36.60 -0.86 18.50
CA ARG A 167 37.25 -0.59 17.21
C ARG A 167 36.48 -1.31 16.10
N GLN A 168 36.13 -0.60 15.02
CA GLN A 168 35.36 -1.19 13.93
C GLN A 168 36.18 -2.26 13.21
N HIS A 169 35.69 -3.50 13.22
CA HIS A 169 36.13 -4.57 12.30
C HIS A 169 35.04 -4.94 11.28
N HIS A 170 33.88 -4.28 11.36
CA HIS A 170 32.69 -4.54 10.55
C HIS A 170 32.05 -3.23 10.13
N THR A 171 31.39 -3.23 8.96
CA THR A 171 30.57 -2.11 8.51
C THR A 171 29.30 -2.02 9.35
N TYR A 172 29.07 -0.86 9.94
CA TYR A 172 27.82 -0.54 10.64
C TYR A 172 26.95 0.33 9.77
N TYR A 173 25.64 0.06 9.83
CA TYR A 173 24.58 0.82 9.19
C TYR A 173 23.73 1.50 10.26
N ARG A 174 23.15 2.64 9.91
CA ARG A 174 22.06 3.30 10.64
C ARG A 174 21.00 3.78 9.64
N LEU A 175 19.79 4.05 10.11
CA LEU A 175 18.78 4.69 9.27
C LEU A 175 19.27 6.08 8.84
N SER A 176 19.08 6.39 7.57
CA SER A 176 19.21 7.75 7.07
C SER A 176 17.99 8.58 7.47
N ARG A 177 18.01 9.87 7.12
CA ARG A 177 16.82 10.73 7.26
C ARG A 177 15.63 10.23 6.43
N ASP A 178 15.89 9.73 5.22
CA ASP A 178 14.84 9.22 4.34
C ASP A 178 14.30 7.89 4.87
N GLY A 179 15.14 7.06 5.49
CA GLY A 179 14.71 5.87 6.23
C GLY A 179 13.81 6.19 7.43
N ASP A 180 14.12 7.23 8.21
CA ASP A 180 13.26 7.72 9.32
C ASP A 180 11.91 8.24 8.80
N HIS A 181 11.92 9.03 7.72
CA HIS A 181 10.69 9.50 7.08
C HIS A 181 9.84 8.34 6.56
N LEU A 182 10.47 7.31 5.97
CA LEU A 182 9.78 6.11 5.51
C LEU A 182 9.05 5.44 6.67
N LEU A 183 9.71 5.20 7.81
CA LEU A 183 9.06 4.56 8.96
C LEU A 183 7.86 5.36 9.47
N ARG A 184 7.94 6.70 9.52
CA ARG A 184 6.80 7.55 9.88
C ARG A 184 5.64 7.37 8.91
N PHE A 185 5.93 7.31 7.61
CA PHE A 185 4.92 7.04 6.60
C PHE A 185 4.27 5.66 6.79
N LEU A 186 5.02 4.63 7.15
CA LEU A 186 4.46 3.27 7.40
C LEU A 186 3.45 3.24 8.55
N ASP A 187 3.56 4.16 9.51
CA ASP A 187 2.60 4.30 10.62
C ASP A 187 1.31 5.03 10.23
N GLU A 188 1.27 5.68 9.06
CA GLU A 188 0.10 6.36 8.53
C GLU A 188 -0.87 5.39 7.83
N PRO A 189 -2.16 5.73 7.68
CA PRO A 189 -3.13 4.89 6.96
C PRO A 189 -2.69 4.54 5.54
N ASP A 190 -2.18 5.53 4.79
CA ASP A 190 -1.72 5.34 3.40
C ASP A 190 -0.47 4.44 3.36
N GLY A 191 0.41 4.50 4.36
CA GLY A 191 1.55 3.60 4.50
C GLY A 191 1.15 2.16 4.71
N ARG A 192 0.18 1.88 5.60
CA ARG A 192 -0.32 0.51 5.82
C ARG A 192 -0.95 -0.09 4.57
N VAL A 193 -1.72 0.69 3.81
CA VAL A 193 -2.24 0.28 2.50
C VAL A 193 -1.09 -0.08 1.57
N ASN A 194 -0.04 0.74 1.54
CA ASN A 194 1.08 0.53 0.66
C ASN A 194 1.93 -0.70 1.06
N VAL A 195 2.06 -1.00 2.36
CA VAL A 195 2.68 -2.25 2.85
C VAL A 195 1.98 -3.47 2.26
N LEU A 196 0.65 -3.48 2.24
CA LEU A 196 -0.13 -4.60 1.70
C LEU A 196 -0.05 -4.71 0.17
N ARG A 197 0.16 -3.60 -0.54
CA ARG A 197 0.46 -3.60 -1.98
C ARG A 197 1.86 -4.13 -2.26
N HIS A 198 2.82 -3.73 -1.43
CA HIS A 198 4.24 -4.03 -1.59
C HIS A 198 4.61 -5.46 -1.17
N LEU A 199 3.87 -6.04 -0.21
CA LEU A 199 4.00 -7.43 0.24
C LEU A 199 2.71 -8.21 -0.03
N PRO A 200 2.52 -8.75 -1.26
CA PRO A 200 1.31 -9.48 -1.63
C PRO A 200 1.01 -10.68 -0.72
N GLU A 201 2.03 -11.42 -0.29
CA GLU A 201 1.84 -12.51 0.66
C GLU A 201 1.41 -11.98 2.03
N GLY A 202 1.90 -10.81 2.43
CA GLY A 202 1.45 -10.13 3.65
C GLY A 202 -0.04 -9.80 3.60
N ARG A 203 -0.53 -9.28 2.46
CA ARG A 203 -1.97 -9.07 2.21
C ARG A 203 -2.75 -10.37 2.33
N MET A 204 -2.27 -11.46 1.71
CA MET A 204 -2.91 -12.78 1.82
C MET A 204 -3.03 -13.24 3.28
N LEU A 205 -2.00 -13.03 4.11
CA LEU A 205 -2.06 -13.38 5.55
C LEU A 205 -3.13 -12.56 6.28
N VAL A 206 -3.22 -11.25 6.02
CA VAL A 206 -4.20 -10.37 6.66
C VAL A 206 -5.62 -10.73 6.25
N GLU A 207 -5.87 -10.98 4.96
CA GLU A 207 -7.18 -11.42 4.47
C GLU A 207 -7.61 -12.74 5.12
N ARG A 208 -6.68 -13.68 5.27
CA ARG A 208 -6.91 -14.94 5.97
C ARG A 208 -7.28 -14.70 7.44
N LEU A 209 -6.51 -13.89 8.17
CA LEU A 209 -6.78 -13.55 9.57
C LEU A 209 -8.15 -12.88 9.75
N ALA A 210 -8.50 -11.93 8.88
CA ALA A 210 -9.79 -11.24 8.92
C ALA A 210 -10.98 -12.20 8.70
N ARG A 211 -10.81 -13.25 7.89
CA ARG A 211 -11.86 -14.24 7.61
C ARG A 211 -11.94 -15.37 8.62
N ALA A 212 -10.79 -15.90 9.03
CA ALA A 212 -10.68 -17.14 9.81
C ALA A 212 -10.43 -16.93 11.31
N GLY A 213 -10.03 -15.72 11.71
CA GLY A 213 -9.63 -15.40 13.08
C GLY A 213 -8.13 -15.61 13.34
N PRO A 214 -7.69 -15.57 14.61
CA PRO A 214 -6.27 -15.61 14.96
C PRO A 214 -5.54 -16.91 14.55
N ASP A 215 -4.36 -16.76 13.96
CA ASP A 215 -3.53 -17.86 13.46
C ASP A 215 -2.05 -17.69 13.84
N CYS A 216 -1.23 -18.73 13.70
CA CYS A 216 0.21 -18.67 14.01
C CYS A 216 1.07 -19.01 12.79
N PRO A 217 2.33 -18.53 12.74
CA PRO A 217 3.18 -18.69 11.56
C PRO A 217 3.35 -20.14 11.09
N ARG A 218 3.35 -21.10 12.02
CA ARG A 218 3.52 -22.52 11.70
C ARG A 218 2.31 -23.09 10.95
N THR A 219 1.11 -22.90 11.49
CA THR A 219 -0.12 -23.36 10.84
C THR A 219 -0.30 -22.68 9.50
N THR A 220 -0.06 -21.37 9.43
CA THR A 220 -0.17 -20.60 8.19
C THR A 220 0.83 -21.09 7.12
N ALA A 221 2.08 -21.37 7.49
CA ALA A 221 3.07 -21.93 6.58
C ALA A 221 2.66 -23.31 6.06
N GLU A 222 2.19 -24.19 6.93
CA GLU A 222 1.70 -25.53 6.57
C GLU A 222 0.49 -25.49 5.63
N GLU A 223 -0.49 -24.63 5.90
CA GLU A 223 -1.71 -24.54 5.10
C GLU A 223 -1.54 -23.82 3.76
N LEU A 224 -0.59 -22.88 3.67
CA LEU A 224 -0.31 -22.13 2.44
C LEU A 224 0.86 -22.72 1.63
N ASP A 225 1.44 -23.84 2.07
CA ASP A 225 2.64 -24.45 1.47
C ASP A 225 3.78 -23.43 1.29
N MET A 226 4.00 -22.62 2.33
CA MET A 226 5.02 -21.57 2.36
C MET A 226 6.15 -21.94 3.32
N GLU A 227 7.34 -21.39 3.07
CA GLU A 227 8.47 -21.54 3.98
C GLU A 227 8.17 -20.85 5.33
N PHE A 228 8.48 -21.53 6.44
CA PHE A 228 8.11 -21.10 7.78
C PHE A 228 8.76 -19.77 8.19
N GLU A 229 10.07 -19.59 7.95
CA GLU A 229 10.77 -18.35 8.28
C GLU A 229 10.23 -17.17 7.45
N ARG A 230 9.89 -17.36 6.16
CA ARG A 230 9.22 -16.33 5.33
C ARG A 230 7.90 -15.89 5.96
N VAL A 231 7.04 -16.83 6.35
CA VAL A 231 5.76 -16.51 7.01
C VAL A 231 5.99 -15.82 8.35
N ARG A 232 6.98 -16.29 9.12
CA ARG A 232 7.37 -15.68 10.40
C ARG A 232 7.87 -14.25 10.22
N HIS A 233 8.70 -13.97 9.22
CA HIS A 233 9.17 -12.63 8.89
C HIS A 233 8.02 -11.73 8.42
N LEU A 234 7.10 -12.24 7.61
CA LEU A 234 5.88 -11.50 7.21
C LEU A 234 5.06 -11.09 8.43
N TYR A 235 4.74 -12.00 9.34
CA TYR A 235 4.01 -11.66 10.58
C TYR A 235 4.74 -10.62 11.43
N ARG A 236 6.07 -10.75 11.57
CA ARG A 236 6.87 -9.77 12.32
C ARG A 236 6.87 -8.40 11.64
N ALA A 237 7.01 -8.34 10.31
CA ALA A 237 7.00 -7.09 9.56
C ALA A 237 5.62 -6.40 9.63
N LEU A 238 4.55 -7.15 9.40
CA LEU A 238 3.17 -6.66 9.53
C LEU A 238 2.84 -6.21 10.96
N ARG A 239 3.45 -6.82 11.98
CA ARG A 239 3.31 -6.37 13.37
C ARG A 239 3.97 -5.02 13.59
N GLN A 240 5.19 -4.83 13.06
CA GLN A 240 5.89 -3.55 13.21
C GLN A 240 5.14 -2.40 12.53
N THR A 241 4.46 -2.66 11.41
CA THR A 241 3.64 -1.65 10.71
C THR A 241 2.23 -1.48 11.29
N GLY A 242 1.90 -2.21 12.37
CA GLY A 242 0.60 -2.15 13.04
C GLY A 242 -0.57 -2.76 12.24
N VAL A 243 -0.26 -3.55 11.21
CA VAL A 243 -1.26 -4.25 10.38
C VAL A 243 -1.75 -5.53 11.09
N VAL A 244 -0.89 -6.18 11.86
CA VAL A 244 -1.31 -7.27 12.74
C VAL A 244 -0.85 -7.00 14.16
N THR A 245 -1.51 -7.63 15.13
CA THR A 245 -1.07 -7.63 16.53
C THR A 245 -1.04 -9.05 17.06
N GLU A 246 -0.29 -9.27 18.14
CA GLU A 246 -0.35 -10.52 18.87
C GLU A 246 -1.71 -10.64 19.57
N SER A 247 -2.26 -11.85 19.58
CA SER A 247 -3.47 -12.18 20.32
C SER A 247 -3.08 -12.68 21.71
N ASP A 248 -3.65 -12.07 22.76
CA ASP A 248 -3.36 -12.41 24.17
C ASP A 248 -3.84 -13.82 24.61
N GLY A 249 -4.31 -14.65 23.67
CA GLY A 249 -4.91 -15.94 23.94
C GLY A 249 -3.92 -17.08 24.17
N SER A 250 -3.47 -17.26 25.41
CA SER A 250 -2.99 -18.57 25.93
C SER A 250 -4.11 -19.64 25.95
N THR A 251 -5.32 -19.30 25.52
CA THR A 251 -6.46 -20.22 25.41
C THR A 251 -7.38 -19.75 24.28
N ASN A 252 -7.00 -20.02 23.02
CA ASN A 252 -7.98 -20.04 21.94
C ASN A 252 -8.86 -21.28 22.16
N LYS A 253 -9.96 -21.10 22.89
CA LYS A 253 -11.00 -22.13 22.98
C LYS A 253 -11.52 -22.43 21.59
N ARG A 254 -11.93 -23.68 21.41
CA ARG A 254 -12.57 -24.29 20.22
C ARG A 254 -13.66 -23.46 19.54
N SER A 255 -14.17 -22.38 20.16
CA SER A 255 -15.21 -21.47 19.65
C SER A 255 -14.69 -20.33 18.77
N ASP A 256 -13.42 -19.95 18.88
CA ASP A 256 -12.92 -18.71 18.26
C ASP A 256 -12.22 -18.96 16.90
N ARG A 257 -12.14 -20.24 16.49
CA ARG A 257 -11.68 -20.67 15.16
C ARG A 257 -12.84 -21.30 14.40
N LYS A 258 -13.17 -20.76 13.22
CA LYS A 258 -14.16 -21.39 12.33
C LYS A 258 -13.64 -22.63 11.61
N VAL A 259 -12.32 -22.86 11.61
CA VAL A 259 -11.70 -23.98 10.90
C VAL A 259 -10.61 -24.60 11.76
N LYS A 260 -10.80 -25.85 12.21
CA LYS A 260 -9.67 -26.76 12.50
C LYS A 260 -10.12 -28.23 12.52
N PRO A 261 -9.33 -29.16 11.96
CA PRO A 261 -9.22 -30.55 12.41
C PRO A 261 -8.20 -30.69 13.57
N GLU A 262 -8.16 -31.89 14.14
CA GLU A 262 -7.92 -32.28 15.54
C GLU A 262 -6.51 -32.09 16.18
N ASP A 263 -6.53 -32.31 17.49
CA ASP A 263 -5.47 -32.42 18.52
C ASP A 263 -4.72 -31.15 18.98
N GLU A 264 -5.13 -30.70 20.17
CA GLU A 264 -4.53 -29.65 20.98
C GLU A 264 -3.07 -29.98 21.30
N THR A 265 -2.15 -29.37 20.55
CA THR A 265 -0.75 -29.30 20.95
C THR A 265 -0.57 -28.07 21.83
N HIS A 266 -0.37 -28.28 23.14
CA HIS A 266 0.11 -27.28 24.11
C HIS A 266 1.53 -26.81 23.77
N ARG A 267 1.70 -26.11 22.65
CA ARG A 267 2.92 -25.37 22.33
C ARG A 267 2.59 -23.90 22.50
N ASN A 268 3.45 -23.18 23.24
CA ASN A 268 3.39 -21.72 23.39
C ASN A 268 3.65 -21.07 22.02
N HIS A 269 2.66 -21.07 21.15
CA HIS A 269 2.72 -20.42 19.85
C HIS A 269 2.25 -18.98 19.98
N THR A 270 2.99 -18.05 19.38
CA THR A 270 2.52 -16.69 19.19
C THR A 270 1.43 -16.70 18.12
N TYR A 271 0.25 -16.21 18.49
CA TYR A 271 -0.89 -16.03 17.59
C TYR A 271 -1.00 -14.57 17.18
N TYR A 272 -1.36 -14.34 15.92
CA TYR A 272 -1.55 -13.01 15.34
C TYR A 272 -3.01 -12.84 14.93
N VAL A 273 -3.50 -11.61 15.01
CA VAL A 273 -4.82 -11.18 14.55
C VAL A 273 -4.68 -9.89 13.74
N ALA A 274 -5.53 -9.72 12.73
CA ALA A 274 -5.59 -8.49 11.95
C ALA A 274 -6.12 -7.34 12.83
N THR A 275 -5.58 -6.14 12.67
CA THR A 275 -6.11 -4.95 13.34
C THR A 275 -7.26 -4.34 12.55
N ASP A 276 -8.09 -3.50 13.19
CA ASP A 276 -9.15 -2.74 12.49
C ASP A 276 -8.58 -1.87 11.36
N HIS A 277 -7.34 -1.39 11.52
CA HIS A 277 -6.63 -0.63 10.49
C HIS A 277 -6.29 -1.49 9.28
N ALA A 278 -5.97 -2.77 9.49
CA ALA A 278 -5.66 -3.70 8.43
C ALA A 278 -6.88 -4.09 7.62
N GLU A 279 -8.04 -4.30 8.26
CA GLU A 279 -9.28 -4.56 7.53
C GLU A 279 -9.67 -3.40 6.62
N LYS A 280 -9.50 -2.15 7.11
CA LYS A 280 -9.69 -0.95 6.30
C LYS A 280 -8.69 -0.89 5.14
N ALA A 281 -7.42 -1.15 5.43
CA ALA A 281 -6.35 -1.11 4.44
C ALA A 281 -6.59 -2.14 3.31
N VAL A 282 -7.01 -3.37 3.63
CA VAL A 282 -7.35 -4.40 2.63
C VAL A 282 -8.44 -3.90 1.69
N ARG A 283 -9.54 -3.32 2.21
CA ARG A 283 -10.63 -2.79 1.36
C ARG A 283 -10.11 -1.70 0.40
N THR A 284 -9.26 -0.81 0.89
CA THR A 284 -8.66 0.26 0.06
C THR A 284 -7.63 -0.26 -0.95
N THR A 285 -7.05 -1.44 -0.75
CA THR A 285 -6.15 -2.04 -1.75
C THR A 285 -6.90 -2.54 -3.00
N GLU A 286 -8.22 -2.73 -2.90
CA GLU A 286 -9.10 -3.17 -4.01
C GLU A 286 -9.62 -2.00 -4.86
N ASP A 287 -9.49 -0.75 -4.37
CA ASP A 287 -9.91 0.50 -5.02
C ASP A 287 -8.81 1.17 -5.88
#